data_AF-A0A956DCA8-F1
#
_entry.id   AF-A0A956DCA8-F1
#
_cell.length_a   1.000
_cell.length_b   1.000
_cell.length_c   1.000
_cell.angle_alpha   90.00
_cell.angle_beta   90.00
_cell.angle_gamma   90.00
#
_symmetry.space_group_name_H-M   'P 1'
#
loop_
_entity.id
_entity.type
_entity.pdbx_description
1 polymer ?
#
loop_
_entity_poly.entity_id
_entity_poly.type
_entity_poly.pdbx_seq_one_letter_code
_entity_poly.pdbx_strand_id
1 'polypeptide(L)'
;MAAATLEWVHVDAAPVEAVIGLSVALVAVENVWLTRETRDRATPIVACALPLAAAAILRQPAYAGIALFAACHFGLSARSGRPLAWRAGVAAVFGLLHGFGFAGALADVGLPEDGWAAALFGFNVGVELGQLLVVAAAGLVALAASRLPAAPREHGLTLARYALGTLGAFWCVERVVGMFG
;
A
#
# COMPACT_ATOMS: atom_id res chain seq x y z
N MET A 1 0.34 2.22 -17.02
CA MET A 1 0.66 3.64 -16.80
C MET A 1 0.86 4.38 -18.11
N ALA A 2 1.92 4.13 -18.89
CA ALA A 2 2.13 4.79 -20.19
C ALA A 2 0.96 4.65 -21.19
N ALA A 3 0.22 3.53 -21.16
CA ALA A 3 -0.99 3.35 -21.97
C ALA A 3 -2.24 4.03 -21.40
N ALA A 4 -2.31 4.25 -20.08
CA ALA A 4 -3.41 4.99 -19.47
C ALA A 4 -3.25 6.50 -19.70
N THR A 5 -2.00 6.98 -19.68
CA THR A 5 -1.64 8.38 -19.99
C THR A 5 -1.73 8.74 -21.48
N LEU A 6 -1.95 7.76 -22.36
CA LEU A 6 -2.20 7.97 -23.79
C LEU A 6 -3.70 7.81 -24.12
N GLU A 7 -4.57 7.75 -23.10
CA GLU A 7 -6.00 7.41 -23.18
C GLU A 7 -6.32 6.06 -23.84
N TRP A 8 -5.33 5.20 -24.10
CA TRP A 8 -5.55 3.89 -24.72
C TRP A 8 -6.18 2.89 -23.76
N VAL A 9 -6.11 3.15 -22.44
CA VAL A 9 -6.66 2.31 -21.39
C VAL A 9 -7.26 3.18 -20.29
N HIS A 10 -8.59 3.20 -20.17
CA HIS A 10 -9.26 3.78 -19.01
C HIS A 10 -9.15 2.82 -17.83
N VAL A 11 -8.70 3.31 -16.68
CA VAL A 11 -8.55 2.50 -15.46
C VAL A 11 -9.60 2.94 -14.46
N ASP A 12 -10.53 2.05 -14.12
CA ASP A 12 -11.56 2.32 -13.13
C ASP A 12 -10.94 2.58 -11.75
N ALA A 13 -11.40 3.63 -11.06
CA ALA A 13 -10.88 4.01 -9.75
C ALA A 13 -11.17 2.94 -8.68
N ALA A 14 -12.33 2.29 -8.74
CA ALA A 14 -12.73 1.32 -7.72
C ALA A 14 -11.76 0.12 -7.60
N PRO A 15 -11.36 -0.57 -8.69
CA PRO A 15 -10.31 -1.60 -8.64
C PRO A 15 -8.97 -1.11 -8.09
N VAL A 16 -8.58 0.13 -8.42
CA VAL A 16 -7.33 0.72 -7.93
C VAL A 16 -7.40 0.94 -6.42
N GLU A 17 -8.48 1.55 -5.93
CA GLU A 17 -8.67 1.79 -4.50
C GLU A 17 -8.78 0.49 -3.69
N ALA A 18 -9.44 -0.53 -4.22
CA ALA A 18 -9.49 -1.85 -3.61
C ALA A 18 -8.10 -2.50 -3.51
N VAL A 19 -7.29 -2.38 -4.57
CA VAL A 19 -5.89 -2.84 -4.57
C VAL A 19 -5.05 -2.08 -3.53
N ILE A 20 -5.27 -0.77 -3.36
CA ILE A 20 -4.61 0.02 -2.31
C ILE A 20 -4.98 -0.54 -0.94
N GLY A 21 -6.27 -0.73 -0.64
CA GLY A 21 -6.72 -1.32 0.62
C GLY A 21 -6.11 -2.70 0.88
N LEU A 22 -6.08 -3.56 -0.14
CA LEU A 22 -5.46 -4.88 -0.07
C LEU A 22 -3.96 -4.79 0.22
N SER A 23 -3.25 -3.86 -0.41
CA SER A 23 -1.81 -3.66 -0.17
C SER A 23 -1.52 -3.25 1.28
N VAL A 24 -2.35 -2.39 1.88
CA VAL A 24 -2.24 -2.00 3.29
C VAL A 24 -2.45 -3.21 4.20
N ALA A 25 -3.46 -4.03 3.92
CA ALA A 25 -3.71 -5.27 4.66
C ALA A 25 -2.52 -6.25 4.56
N LEU A 26 -1.96 -6.42 3.36
CA LEU A 26 -0.80 -7.29 3.14
C LEU A 26 0.46 -6.79 3.87
N VAL A 27 0.70 -5.47 3.89
CA VAL A 27 1.79 -4.87 4.66
C VAL A 27 1.57 -5.11 6.16
N ALA A 28 0.34 -4.97 6.67
CA ALA A 28 0.05 -5.27 8.08
C ALA A 28 0.32 -6.75 8.42
N VAL A 29 -0.11 -7.67 7.56
CA VAL A 29 0.18 -9.11 7.67
C VAL A 29 1.68 -9.38 7.65
N GLU A 30 2.44 -8.74 6.76
CA GLU A 30 3.90 -8.86 6.72
C GLU A 30 4.53 -8.40 8.04
N ASN A 31 4.08 -7.26 8.60
CA ASN A 31 4.61 -6.77 9.87
C ASN A 31 4.35 -7.74 11.03
N VAL A 32 3.17 -8.37 11.08
CA VAL A 32 2.88 -9.42 12.07
C VAL A 32 3.78 -10.63 11.85
N TRP A 33 3.90 -11.09 10.60
CA TRP A 33 4.72 -12.26 10.25
C TRP A 33 6.20 -12.08 10.58
N LEU A 34 6.76 -10.90 10.33
CA LEU A 34 8.15 -10.58 10.66
C LEU A 34 8.44 -10.52 12.16
N THR A 35 7.42 -10.32 12.99
CA THR A 35 7.53 -10.27 14.46
C THR A 35 7.32 -11.61 15.13
N ARG A 36 6.92 -12.66 14.39
CA ARG A 36 6.81 -14.01 14.94
C ARG A 36 8.19 -14.61 15.14
N GLU A 37 8.35 -15.35 16.25
CA GLU A 37 9.56 -16.10 16.56
C GLU A 37 9.90 -17.13 15.47
N THR A 38 8.87 -17.78 14.93
CA THR A 38 8.98 -18.68 13.77
C THR A 38 8.11 -18.17 12.63
N ARG A 39 8.73 -18.01 11.46
CA ARG A 39 8.04 -17.57 10.23
C ARG A 39 7.40 -18.79 9.56
N ASP A 40 6.08 -18.89 9.67
CA ASP A 40 5.33 -19.96 9.03
C ASP A 40 5.22 -19.77 7.50
N ARG A 41 4.99 -20.87 6.78
CA ARG A 41 4.76 -20.86 5.33
C ARG A 41 3.31 -20.52 4.94
N ALA A 42 2.36 -20.63 5.87
CA ALA A 42 0.95 -20.42 5.56
C ALA A 42 0.66 -18.94 5.25
N THR A 43 1.26 -18.02 6.02
CA THR A 43 1.07 -16.58 5.87
C THR A 43 1.38 -16.07 4.45
N PRO A 44 2.56 -16.32 3.86
CA PRO A 44 2.82 -15.90 2.48
C PRO A 44 1.93 -16.60 1.46
N ILE A 45 1.53 -17.86 1.69
CA ILE A 45 0.60 -18.58 0.79
C ILE A 45 -0.76 -17.87 0.76
N VAL A 46 -1.32 -17.55 1.93
CA VAL A 46 -2.61 -16.85 2.04
C VAL A 46 -2.54 -15.45 1.44
N ALA A 47 -1.44 -14.73 1.71
CA ALA A 47 -1.16 -13.41 1.17
C ALA A 47 -1.11 -13.38 -0.38
N CYS A 48 -0.76 -14.50 -1.02
CA CYS A 48 -0.78 -14.64 -2.48
C CYS A 48 -2.11 -15.17 -3.01
N ALA A 49 -2.74 -16.11 -2.30
CA ALA A 49 -3.96 -16.78 -2.73
C ALA A 49 -5.15 -15.81 -2.78
N LEU A 50 -5.28 -14.91 -1.80
CA LEU A 50 -6.37 -13.93 -1.74
C LEU A 50 -6.40 -13.00 -2.97
N PRO A 51 -5.32 -12.26 -3.32
CA PRO A 51 -5.30 -11.45 -4.53
C PRO A 51 -5.46 -12.28 -5.80
N LEU A 52 -4.92 -13.51 -5.85
CA LEU A 52 -5.08 -14.36 -7.03
C LEU A 52 -6.54 -14.79 -7.24
N ALA A 53 -7.24 -15.15 -6.15
CA ALA A 53 -8.66 -15.44 -6.18
C ALA A 53 -9.48 -14.21 -6.59
N ALA A 54 -9.17 -13.03 -6.04
CA ALA A 54 -9.80 -11.78 -6.43
C ALA A 54 -9.60 -11.48 -7.93
N ALA A 55 -8.41 -11.74 -8.48
CA ALA A 55 -8.13 -11.58 -9.90
C ALA A 55 -9.03 -12.47 -10.77
N ALA A 56 -9.23 -13.73 -10.35
CA ALA A 56 -10.08 -14.68 -11.07
C ALA A 56 -11.58 -14.33 -10.97
N ILE A 57 -12.06 -13.97 -9.77
CA ILE A 57 -13.47 -13.67 -9.50
C ILE A 57 -13.88 -12.36 -10.16
N LEU A 58 -13.08 -11.30 -9.96
CA LEU A 58 -13.37 -9.95 -10.49
C LEU A 58 -12.94 -9.79 -11.95
N ARG A 59 -12.20 -10.76 -12.51
CA ARG A 59 -11.57 -10.69 -13.84
C ARG A 59 -10.69 -9.45 -14.04
N GLN A 60 -10.07 -8.99 -12.95
CA GLN A 60 -9.24 -7.80 -12.92
C GLN A 60 -7.76 -8.22 -12.80
N PRO A 61 -6.95 -8.07 -13.87
CA PRO A 61 -5.55 -8.56 -13.88
C PRO A 61 -4.65 -7.82 -12.89
N ALA A 62 -5.03 -6.63 -12.43
CA ALA A 62 -4.31 -5.88 -11.40
C ALA A 62 -4.09 -6.70 -10.12
N TYR A 63 -5.09 -7.47 -9.69
CA TYR A 63 -4.96 -8.32 -8.50
C TYR A 63 -4.01 -9.50 -8.71
N ALA A 64 -3.87 -10.02 -9.94
CA ALA A 64 -2.86 -11.03 -10.24
C ALA A 64 -1.45 -10.44 -10.14
N GLY A 65 -1.28 -9.19 -10.56
CA GLY A 65 -0.05 -8.43 -10.34
C GLY A 65 0.30 -8.29 -8.86
N ILE A 66 -0.68 -8.00 -8.00
CA ILE A 66 -0.49 -7.96 -6.54
C ILE A 66 -0.13 -9.33 -5.97
N ALA A 67 -0.76 -10.41 -6.45
CA ALA A 67 -0.42 -11.76 -6.02
C ALA A 67 1.03 -12.13 -6.38
N LEU A 68 1.45 -11.83 -7.60
CA LEU A 68 2.83 -12.05 -8.05
C LEU A 68 3.82 -11.22 -7.23
N PHE A 69 3.51 -9.93 -7.03
CA PHE A 69 4.32 -9.06 -6.21
C PHE A 69 4.44 -9.58 -4.78
N ALA A 70 3.34 -9.99 -4.15
CA ALA A 70 3.35 -10.57 -2.81
C ALA A 70 4.23 -11.83 -2.74
N ALA A 71 4.13 -12.73 -3.73
CA ALA A 71 4.94 -13.95 -3.78
C ALA A 71 6.45 -13.62 -3.85
N CYS A 72 6.83 -12.71 -4.75
CA CYS A 72 8.21 -12.26 -4.89
C CYS A 72 8.69 -11.55 -3.62
N HIS A 73 7.89 -10.64 -3.08
CA HIS A 73 8.22 -9.82 -1.92
C HIS A 73 8.41 -10.66 -0.66
N PHE A 74 7.46 -11.54 -0.31
CA PHE A 74 7.64 -12.45 0.84
C PHE A 74 8.82 -13.40 0.63
N GLY A 75 9.04 -13.90 -0.59
CA GLY A 75 10.18 -14.75 -0.92
C GLY A 75 11.54 -14.05 -0.78
N LEU A 76 11.63 -12.77 -1.13
CA LEU A 76 12.84 -11.96 -0.94
C LEU A 76 12.98 -11.49 0.52
N SER A 77 11.92 -11.01 1.16
CA SER A 77 11.91 -10.63 2.58
C SER A 77 12.37 -11.79 3.47
N ALA A 78 11.94 -13.02 3.18
CA ALA A 78 12.37 -14.23 3.90
C ALA A 78 13.89 -14.47 3.84
N ARG A 79 14.52 -14.11 2.71
CA ARG A 79 15.95 -14.31 2.44
C ARG A 79 16.80 -13.08 2.78
N SER A 80 16.18 -11.93 3.03
CA SER A 80 16.87 -10.67 3.28
C SER A 80 17.45 -10.61 4.70
N GLY A 81 18.74 -10.29 4.81
CA GLY A 81 19.38 -9.99 6.10
C GLY A 81 19.05 -8.57 6.62
N ARG A 82 18.44 -7.71 5.80
CA ARG A 82 18.11 -6.31 6.10
C ARG A 82 16.68 -5.94 5.65
N PRO A 83 15.64 -6.51 6.27
CA PRO A 83 14.25 -6.37 5.82
C PRO A 83 13.75 -4.91 5.78
N LEU A 84 14.23 -4.04 6.67
CA LEU A 84 13.84 -2.63 6.68
C LEU A 84 14.35 -1.87 5.43
N ALA A 85 15.61 -2.10 5.04
CA ALA A 85 16.19 -1.44 3.87
C ALA A 85 15.52 -1.91 2.57
N TRP A 86 15.20 -3.21 2.49
CA TRP A 86 14.42 -3.78 1.39
C TRP A 86 13.06 -3.10 1.27
N ARG A 87 12.30 -3.02 2.39
CA ARG A 87 10.98 -2.38 2.43
C ARG A 87 11.05 -0.90 2.05
N ALA A 88 12.08 -0.18 2.51
CA ALA A 88 12.29 1.23 2.12
C ALA A 88 12.54 1.36 0.61
N GLY A 89 13.37 0.49 0.03
CA GLY A 89 13.61 0.48 -1.42
C GLY A 89 12.34 0.17 -2.23
N VAL A 90 11.56 -0.81 -1.81
CA VAL A 90 10.26 -1.13 -2.41
C VAL A 90 9.30 0.05 -2.34
N ALA A 91 9.15 0.68 -1.17
CA ALA A 91 8.29 1.84 -0.98
C ALA A 91 8.73 3.02 -1.86
N ALA A 92 10.03 3.29 -1.97
CA ALA A 92 10.58 4.35 -2.82
C ALA A 92 10.28 4.09 -4.30
N VAL A 93 10.50 2.87 -4.79
CA VAL A 93 10.22 2.50 -6.19
C VAL A 93 8.72 2.61 -6.48
N PHE A 94 7.87 2.08 -5.61
CA PHE A 94 6.41 2.19 -5.79
C PHE A 94 5.93 3.63 -5.74
N GLY A 95 6.45 4.45 -4.81
CA GLY A 95 6.13 5.87 -4.70
C GLY A 95 6.51 6.64 -5.96
N LEU A 96 7.71 6.41 -6.50
CA LEU A 96 8.15 7.04 -7.75
C LEU A 96 7.26 6.62 -8.94
N LEU A 97 7.01 5.33 -9.10
CA LEU A 97 6.15 4.82 -10.17
C LEU A 97 4.73 5.40 -10.06
N HIS A 98 4.13 5.43 -8.87
CA HIS A 98 2.80 6.02 -8.68
C HIS A 98 2.77 7.52 -8.97
N GLY A 99 3.78 8.27 -8.51
CA GLY A 99 3.89 9.71 -8.78
C GLY A 99 3.89 10.02 -10.28
N PHE A 100 4.63 9.25 -11.08
CA PHE A 100 4.61 9.37 -12.54
C PHE A 100 3.25 8.97 -13.17
N GLY A 101 2.46 8.12 -12.53
CA GLY A 101 1.15 7.68 -13.04
C GLY A 101 0.08 8.72 -12.85
N PHE A 102 0.14 9.39 -11.70
CA PHE A 102 -0.69 10.55 -11.42
C PHE A 102 -0.35 11.74 -12.34
N ALA A 103 0.92 11.92 -12.70
CA ALA A 103 1.35 12.97 -13.62
C ALA A 103 0.58 12.94 -14.95
N GLY A 104 0.39 11.75 -15.53
CA GLY A 104 -0.33 11.64 -16.78
C GLY A 104 -1.84 11.71 -16.62
N ALA A 105 -2.41 11.24 -15.50
CA ALA A 105 -3.83 11.48 -15.21
C ALA A 105 -4.15 12.98 -15.03
N LEU A 106 -3.18 13.80 -14.58
CA LEU A 106 -3.32 15.26 -14.50
C LEU A 106 -3.27 15.93 -15.88
N ALA A 107 -2.57 15.35 -16.85
CA ALA A 107 -2.60 15.83 -18.24
C ALA A 107 -4.02 15.70 -18.83
N ASP A 108 -4.75 14.65 -18.45
CA ASP A 108 -6.12 14.39 -18.90
C ASP A 108 -7.16 15.37 -18.32
N VAL A 109 -6.84 16.08 -17.22
CA VAL A 109 -7.74 17.06 -16.57
C VAL A 109 -7.62 18.48 -17.18
N GLY A 110 -6.87 18.63 -18.27
CA GLY A 110 -6.79 19.88 -19.04
C GLY A 110 -5.77 20.89 -18.51
N LEU A 111 -4.72 20.42 -17.84
CA LEU A 111 -3.57 21.27 -17.50
C LEU A 111 -2.87 21.73 -18.80
N PRO A 112 -2.55 23.03 -18.95
CA PRO A 112 -1.73 23.51 -20.06
C PRO A 112 -0.42 22.71 -20.15
N GLU A 113 0.02 22.35 -21.37
CA GLU A 113 1.27 21.60 -21.61
C GLU A 113 2.50 22.23 -20.93
N ASP A 114 2.41 23.52 -20.61
CA ASP A 114 3.47 24.32 -20.00
C ASP A 114 3.57 24.12 -18.47
N GLY A 115 2.57 23.49 -17.83
CA GLY A 115 2.39 23.46 -16.38
C GLY A 115 2.43 22.08 -15.70
N TRP A 116 2.52 20.98 -16.44
CA TRP A 116 2.44 19.62 -15.89
C TRP A 116 3.55 19.32 -14.86
N ALA A 117 4.77 19.82 -15.11
CA ALA A 117 5.91 19.57 -14.22
C ALA A 117 5.71 20.25 -12.86
N ALA A 118 5.18 21.48 -12.85
CA ALA A 118 4.87 22.21 -11.63
C ALA A 118 3.69 21.57 -10.87
N ALA A 119 2.66 21.11 -11.58
CA ALA A 119 1.52 20.42 -10.97
C ALA A 119 1.92 19.07 -10.36
N LEU A 120 2.75 18.29 -11.07
CA LEU A 120 3.32 17.04 -10.57
C LEU A 120 4.22 17.27 -9.35
N PHE A 121 5.08 18.28 -9.40
CA PHE A 121 5.92 18.65 -8.28
C PHE A 121 5.08 19.06 -7.07
N GLY A 122 4.09 19.93 -7.26
CA GLY A 122 3.18 20.38 -6.19
C GLY A 122 2.37 19.24 -5.58
N PHE A 123 1.88 18.30 -6.39
CA PHE A 123 1.21 17.10 -5.90
C PHE A 123 2.15 16.23 -5.05
N ASN A 124 3.35 15.91 -5.56
CA ASN A 124 4.31 15.09 -4.81
C ASN A 124 4.73 15.77 -3.50
N VAL A 125 4.96 17.09 -3.51
CA VAL A 125 5.23 17.87 -2.29
C VAL A 125 4.04 17.79 -1.33
N GLY A 126 2.81 17.92 -1.82
CA GLY A 126 1.60 17.79 -1.01
C GLY A 126 1.47 16.40 -0.36
N VAL A 127 1.73 15.33 -1.12
CA VAL A 127 1.72 13.94 -0.61
C VAL A 127 2.82 13.74 0.44
N GLU A 128 4.05 14.18 0.16
CA GLU A 128 5.18 14.06 1.09
C GLU A 128 4.90 14.84 2.39
N LEU A 129 4.36 16.06 2.30
CA LEU A 129 3.92 16.83 3.47
C LEU A 129 2.83 16.11 4.26
N GLY A 130 1.84 15.54 3.59
CA GLY A 130 0.80 14.72 4.22
C GLY A 130 1.38 13.52 4.96
N GLN A 131 2.31 12.80 4.35
CA GLN A 131 3.01 11.66 4.96
C GLN A 131 3.83 12.09 6.17
N LEU A 132 4.58 13.20 6.07
CA LEU A 132 5.35 13.76 7.19
C LEU A 132 4.44 14.15 8.37
N LEU A 133 3.28 14.76 8.09
CA LEU A 133 2.29 15.09 9.13
C LEU A 133 1.75 13.84 9.83
N VAL A 134 1.42 12.79 9.08
CA VAL A 134 0.97 11.50 9.65
C VAL A 134 2.06 10.87 10.53
N VAL A 135 3.31 10.85 10.05
CA VAL A 135 4.46 10.34 10.82
C VAL A 135 4.70 11.16 12.08
N ALA A 136 4.63 12.49 11.99
CA ALA A 136 4.78 13.38 13.13
C ALA A 136 3.67 13.15 14.17
N ALA A 137 2.41 13.06 13.74
CA ALA A 137 1.28 12.76 14.61
C ALA A 137 1.42 11.41 15.30
N ALA A 138 1.78 10.35 14.56
CA ALA A 138 2.04 9.03 15.13
C ALA A 138 3.21 9.05 16.13
N GLY A 139 4.26 9.83 15.84
CA GLY A 139 5.40 10.04 16.73
C GLY A 139 5.02 10.73 18.04
N LEU A 140 4.16 11.76 17.97
CA LEU A 140 3.63 12.46 19.15
C LEU A 140 2.78 11.53 20.02
N VAL A 141 1.92 10.72 19.40
CA VAL A 141 1.13 9.71 20.12
C VAL A 141 2.05 8.69 20.81
N ALA A 142 3.08 8.21 20.12
CA ALA A 142 4.05 7.28 20.70
C ALA A 142 4.85 7.91 21.86
N LEU A 143 5.22 9.19 21.73
CA LEU A 143 5.91 9.93 22.79
C LEU A 143 5.00 10.14 24.00
N ALA A 144 3.74 10.55 23.81
CA ALA A 144 2.77 10.71 24.89
C ALA A 144 2.51 9.38 25.60
N ALA A 145 2.32 8.29 24.84
CA ALA A 145 2.14 6.95 25.39
C ALA A 145 3.34 6.47 26.21
N SER A 146 4.57 6.89 25.86
CA SER A 146 5.77 6.55 26.63
C SER A 146 5.83 7.17 28.03
N ARG A 147 4.98 8.15 28.33
CA ARG A 147 4.88 8.81 29.64
C ARG A 147 3.86 8.15 30.57
N LEU A 148 3.05 7.21 30.08
CA LEU A 148 2.04 6.51 30.87
C LEU A 148 2.64 5.30 31.61
N PRO A 149 2.17 4.96 32.83
CA PRO A 149 2.52 3.72 33.51
C PRO A 149 2.22 2.50 32.63
N ALA A 150 3.18 1.57 32.57
CA ALA A 150 3.43 0.69 31.43
C ALA A 150 2.27 -0.23 31.00
N ALA A 151 1.60 0.12 29.91
CA ALA A 151 1.27 -0.92 28.92
C ALA A 151 2.54 -1.20 28.11
N PRO A 152 2.95 -2.48 27.92
CA PRO A 152 4.10 -2.80 27.09
C PRO A 152 3.98 -2.15 25.72
N ARG A 153 5.02 -1.42 25.29
CA ARG A 153 5.12 -0.78 23.96
C ARG A 153 4.71 -1.74 22.84
N GLU A 154 5.02 -3.02 23.02
CA GLU A 154 4.63 -4.10 22.14
C GLU A 154 3.11 -4.22 21.94
N HIS A 155 2.29 -4.08 22.97
CA HIS A 155 0.82 -4.12 22.83
C HIS A 155 0.30 -2.99 21.95
N GLY A 156 0.83 -1.78 22.11
CA GLY A 156 0.47 -0.64 21.26
C GLY A 156 0.85 -0.86 19.80
N LEU A 157 2.04 -1.41 19.55
CA LEU A 157 2.48 -1.76 18.20
C LEU A 157 1.65 -2.90 17.60
N THR A 158 1.30 -3.91 18.40
CA THR A 158 0.44 -5.01 17.98
C THR A 158 -0.96 -4.51 17.63
N LEU A 159 -1.55 -3.65 18.47
CA LEU A 159 -2.82 -3.00 18.18
C LEU A 159 -2.76 -2.19 16.88
N ALA A 160 -1.69 -1.39 16.68
CA ALA A 160 -1.53 -0.61 15.46
C ALA A 160 -1.43 -1.49 14.20
N ARG A 161 -0.71 -2.62 14.26
CA ARG A 161 -0.61 -3.59 13.14
C ARG A 161 -1.98 -4.15 12.79
N TYR A 162 -2.74 -4.61 13.79
CA TYR A 162 -4.08 -5.15 13.56
C TYR A 162 -5.06 -4.07 13.08
N ALA A 163 -5.03 -2.87 13.67
CA ALA A 163 -5.89 -1.76 13.26
C ALA A 163 -5.64 -1.36 11.79
N LEU A 164 -4.38 -1.22 11.38
CA LEU A 164 -4.03 -0.94 9.98
C LEU A 164 -4.47 -2.08 9.05
N GLY A 165 -4.27 -3.34 9.46
CA GLY A 165 -4.69 -4.50 8.69
C GLY A 165 -6.20 -4.57 8.50
N THR A 166 -6.96 -4.35 9.59
CA THR A 166 -8.42 -4.31 9.56
C THR A 166 -8.94 -3.16 8.72
N LEU A 167 -8.37 -1.96 8.84
CA LEU A 167 -8.78 -0.80 8.05
C LEU A 167 -8.52 -1.02 6.55
N GLY A 168 -7.34 -1.54 6.19
CA GLY A 168 -7.02 -1.88 4.81
C GLY A 168 -7.95 -2.95 4.24
N ALA A 169 -8.23 -3.99 5.02
CA ALA A 169 -9.17 -5.04 4.63
C ALA A 169 -10.61 -4.51 4.49
N PHE A 170 -11.05 -3.65 5.41
CA PHE A 170 -12.36 -3.01 5.37
C PHE A 170 -12.54 -2.19 4.08
N TRP A 171 -11.62 -1.28 3.76
CA TRP A 171 -11.70 -0.49 2.54
C TRP A 171 -11.58 -1.35 1.28
N CYS A 172 -10.75 -2.39 1.30
CA CYS A 172 -10.70 -3.34 0.19
C CYS A 172 -12.07 -4.00 -0.04
N VAL A 173 -12.71 -4.52 1.01
CA VAL A 173 -14.01 -5.18 0.91
C VAL A 173 -15.08 -4.19 0.48
N GLU A 174 -15.13 -3.00 1.07
CA GLU A 174 -16.08 -1.96 0.71
C GLU A 174 -16.01 -1.61 -0.78
N ARG A 175 -14.81 -1.42 -1.32
CA ARG A 175 -14.62 -1.12 -2.74
C ARG A 175 -14.94 -2.30 -3.64
N VAL A 176 -14.56 -3.52 -3.26
CA VAL A 176 -14.91 -4.74 -4.03
C VAL A 176 -16.42 -4.95 -4.06
N VAL A 177 -17.12 -4.77 -2.93
CA VAL A 177 -18.58 -4.88 -2.87
C VAL A 177 -19.24 -3.82 -3.76
N GLY A 178 -18.75 -2.58 -3.72
CA GLY A 178 -19.22 -1.50 -4.60
C GLY A 178 -18.97 -1.75 -6.10
N MET A 179 -18.16 -2.74 -6.50
CA MET A 179 -18.05 -3.14 -7.92
C MET A 179 -19.23 -4.00 -8.39
N PHE A 180 -20.01 -4.56 -7.46
CA PHE A 180 -21.14 -5.43 -7.77
C PHE A 180 -22.51 -4.74 -7.67
N GLY A 181 -22.57 -3.48 -7.22
CA GLY A 181 -23.81 -2.71 -7.04
C GLY A 181 -23.57 -1.22 -6.87
#